data_AF-B4QNH9-F1
#
_entry.id   AF-B4QNH9-F1
#
_cell.length_a   1.000
_cell.length_b   1.000
_cell.length_c   1.000
_cell.angle_alpha   90.00
_cell.angle_beta   90.00
_cell.angle_gamma   90.00
#
_symmetry.space_group_name_H-M   'P 1'
#
loop_
_entity.id
_entity.type
_entity.pdbx_description
1 polymer ?
#
loop_
_entity_poly.entity_id
_entity_poly.type
_entity_poly.pdbx_seq_one_letter_code
_entity_poly.pdbx_strand_id
1 'polypeptide(L)'
;MQLDKLSFYFMKEVMVRLLLANDEREIYQTFERVAKNTKLQQFKQSVRLFLQHFLLKEDQLDKLKLKDEDRQLLQQRVDHIDKLLAYVDL
;
A
#
# COMPACT_ATOMS: atom_id res chain seq x y z
N MET A 1 8.91 13.45 -9.62
CA MET A 1 9.83 12.28 -9.53
C MET A 1 9.37 11.25 -10.56
N GLN A 2 10.20 10.92 -11.55
CA GLN A 2 9.93 9.78 -12.42
C GLN A 2 10.56 8.54 -11.75
N LEU A 3 9.72 7.62 -11.28
CA LEU A 3 10.18 6.29 -10.88
C LEU A 3 10.68 5.56 -12.13
N ASP A 4 11.85 4.96 -12.04
CA ASP A 4 12.31 4.01 -13.05
C ASP A 4 11.22 2.94 -13.26
N LYS A 5 10.96 2.59 -14.52
CA LYS A 5 9.83 1.74 -14.90
C LYS A 5 9.93 0.34 -14.27
N LEU A 6 11.12 -0.23 -14.21
CA LEU A 6 11.32 -1.55 -13.60
C LEU A 6 11.14 -1.49 -12.08
N SER A 7 11.72 -0.47 -11.46
CA SER A 7 11.57 -0.21 -10.02
C SER A 7 10.10 0.01 -9.64
N PHE A 8 9.34 0.70 -10.48
CA PHE A 8 7.90 0.91 -10.30
C PHE A 8 7.13 -0.41 -10.30
N TYR A 9 7.34 -1.27 -11.30
CA TYR A 9 6.64 -2.56 -11.37
C TYR A 9 7.03 -3.48 -10.22
N PHE A 10 8.31 -3.50 -9.86
CA PHE A 10 8.79 -4.25 -8.71
C PHE A 10 8.09 -3.79 -7.43
N MET A 11 8.05 -2.48 -7.17
CA MET A 11 7.35 -1.94 -6.00
C MET A 11 5.85 -2.27 -6.01
N LYS A 12 5.22 -2.23 -7.18
CA LYS A 12 3.80 -2.59 -7.32
C LYS A 12 3.59 -4.06 -6.95
N GLU A 13 4.42 -4.96 -7.46
CA GLU A 13 4.34 -6.39 -7.17
C GLU A 13 4.59 -6.68 -5.69
N VAL A 14 5.61 -6.07 -5.08
CA VAL A 14 5.88 -6.20 -3.64
C VAL A 14 4.66 -5.76 -2.83
N MET A 15 4.07 -4.60 -3.14
CA MET A 15 2.91 -4.10 -2.42
C MET A 15 1.68 -4.99 -2.60
N VAL A 16 1.38 -5.46 -3.82
CA VAL A 16 0.25 -6.38 -4.06
C VAL A 16 0.41 -7.66 -3.26
N ARG A 17 1.59 -8.30 -3.33
CA ARG A 17 1.84 -9.56 -2.60
C ARG A 17 1.78 -9.38 -1.10
N LEU A 18 2.35 -8.28 -0.57
CA LEU A 18 2.29 -7.94 0.84
C LEU A 18 0.84 -7.74 1.29
N LEU A 19 0.07 -6.96 0.54
CA LEU A 19 -1.30 -6.58 0.89
C LEU A 19 -2.32 -7.70 0.66
N LEU A 20 -2.02 -8.71 -0.15
CA LEU A 20 -2.85 -9.90 -0.32
C LEU A 20 -2.35 -11.10 0.50
N ALA A 21 -1.37 -10.91 1.39
CA ALA A 21 -0.91 -11.98 2.26
C ALA A 21 -2.04 -12.46 3.20
N ASN A 22 -2.03 -13.75 3.54
CA ASN A 22 -3.15 -14.37 4.25
C ASN A 22 -3.37 -13.80 5.67
N ASP A 23 -2.30 -13.44 6.39
CA ASP A 23 -2.42 -12.92 7.75
C ASP A 23 -2.64 -11.41 7.76
N GLU A 24 -3.91 -11.01 7.80
CA GLU A 24 -4.32 -9.61 7.93
C GLU A 24 -3.74 -8.93 9.18
N ARG A 25 -3.67 -9.65 10.30
CA ARG A 25 -3.20 -9.09 11.57
C ARG A 25 -1.73 -8.76 11.48
N GLU A 26 -0.93 -9.61 10.86
CA GLU A 26 0.49 -9.37 10.65
C GLU A 26 0.73 -8.12 9.79
N ILE A 27 -0.05 -7.94 8.72
CA ILE A 27 0.02 -6.75 7.86
C ILE A 27 -0.25 -5.49 8.70
N TYR A 28 -1.38 -5.45 9.40
CA TYR A 28 -1.79 -4.26 10.15
C TYR A 28 -0.85 -3.95 11.31
N GLN A 29 -0.40 -4.95 12.06
CA GLN A 29 0.60 -4.75 13.13
C GLN A 29 1.92 -4.21 12.57
N THR A 30 2.34 -4.66 11.39
CA THR A 30 3.55 -4.15 10.74
C THR A 30 3.40 -2.68 10.38
N PHE A 31 2.29 -2.29 9.74
CA PHE A 31 2.03 -0.88 9.42
C PHE A 31 1.79 -0.02 10.66
N GLU A 32 1.26 -0.57 11.75
CA GLU A 32 1.11 0.15 13.02
C GLU A 32 2.48 0.51 13.63
N ARG A 33 3.44 -0.43 13.58
CA ARG A 33 4.84 -0.16 14.01
C ARG A 33 5.49 0.92 13.15
N VAL A 34 5.26 0.90 11.84
CA VAL A 34 5.72 1.95 10.91
C VAL A 34 5.08 3.29 11.25
N ALA A 35 3.77 3.31 11.50
CA ALA A 35 3.01 4.52 11.78
C ALA A 35 3.55 5.22 13.04
N LYS A 36 3.78 4.46 14.12
CA LYS A 36 4.35 4.94 15.40
C LYS A 36 5.77 5.49 15.32
N ASN A 37 6.50 5.24 14.23
CA ASN A 37 7.87 5.71 14.10
C ASN A 37 7.92 7.13 13.50
N THR A 38 8.26 8.11 14.33
CA THR A 38 8.36 9.53 13.95
C THR A 38 9.51 9.80 12.97
N LYS A 39 10.51 8.92 12.86
CA LYS A 39 11.63 9.06 11.89
C LYS A 39 11.25 8.63 10.47
N LEU A 40 10.08 8.03 10.28
CA LEU A 40 9.64 7.47 9.00
C LEU A 40 8.63 8.36 8.26
N GLN A 41 8.50 9.65 8.58
CA GLN A 41 7.44 10.48 7.98
C GLN A 41 7.46 10.53 6.45
N GLN A 42 8.63 10.76 5.85
CA GLN A 42 8.75 10.76 4.39
C GLN A 42 8.40 9.39 3.80
N PHE A 43 8.77 8.31 4.48
CA PHE A 43 8.42 6.96 4.06
C PHE A 43 6.90 6.73 4.10
N LYS A 44 6.23 7.09 5.21
CA LYS A 44 4.77 7.02 5.35
C LYS A 44 4.08 7.77 4.20
N GLN A 45 4.48 9.01 3.95
CA GLN A 45 3.92 9.84 2.86
C GLN A 45 4.14 9.19 1.48
N SER A 46 5.33 8.63 1.25
CA SER A 46 5.67 7.97 -0.02
C SER A 46 4.86 6.70 -0.24
N VAL A 47 4.68 5.88 0.80
CA VAL A 47 3.85 4.67 0.76
C VAL A 47 2.39 5.04 0.51
N ARG A 48 1.83 6.00 1.25
CA ARG A 48 0.44 6.46 1.07
C ARG A 48 0.19 6.96 -0.35
N LEU A 49 1.08 7.82 -0.85
CA LEU A 49 1.03 8.30 -2.23
C LEU A 49 1.02 7.13 -3.21
N PHE A 50 1.90 6.15 -3.00
CA PHE A 50 2.00 4.98 -3.86
C PHE A 50 0.76 4.11 -3.87
N LEU A 51 0.22 3.79 -2.70
CA LEU A 51 -0.98 2.98 -2.60
C LEU A 51 -2.18 3.65 -3.29
N GLN A 52 -2.40 4.94 -3.03
CA GLN A 52 -3.56 5.65 -3.56
C GLN A 52 -3.44 5.97 -5.06
N HIS A 53 -2.27 6.40 -5.54
CA HIS A 53 -2.13 6.96 -6.90
C HIS A 53 -1.49 6.00 -7.91
N PHE A 54 -0.74 5.00 -7.43
CA PHE A 54 0.00 4.08 -8.29
C PHE A 54 -0.48 2.64 -8.21
N LEU A 55 -1.08 2.23 -7.08
CA LEU A 55 -1.64 0.90 -6.92
C LEU A 55 -3.15 0.87 -7.24
N LEU A 56 -3.94 1.73 -6.60
CA LEU A 56 -5.41 1.74 -6.71
C LEU A 56 -5.98 2.57 -7.86
N LYS A 57 -5.14 3.20 -8.68
CA LYS A 57 -5.63 3.91 -9.85
C LYS A 57 -6.31 2.91 -10.81
N GLU A 58 -7.48 3.23 -11.34
CA GLU A 58 -8.30 2.27 -12.12
C GLU A 58 -7.50 1.59 -13.25
N ASP A 59 -6.76 2.37 -14.04
CA ASP A 59 -5.91 1.85 -15.12
C ASP A 59 -4.78 0.93 -14.63
N GLN A 60 -4.41 1.02 -13.36
CA GLN A 60 -3.40 0.20 -12.71
C GLN A 60 -3.99 -1.05 -12.08
N LEU A 61 -5.16 -0.96 -11.45
CA LEU A 61 -5.89 -2.10 -10.90
C LEU A 61 -6.23 -3.11 -12.00
N ASP A 62 -6.72 -2.63 -13.15
CA ASP A 62 -7.15 -3.51 -14.24
C ASP A 62 -5.97 -4.29 -14.85
N LYS A 63 -4.75 -3.72 -14.79
CA LYS A 63 -3.52 -4.39 -15.22
C LYS A 63 -3.09 -5.53 -14.29
N LEU A 64 -3.56 -5.57 -13.04
CA LEU A 64 -3.19 -6.60 -12.08
C LEU A 64 -3.88 -7.94 -12.35
N LYS A 65 -4.96 -7.97 -13.15
CA LYS A 65 -5.71 -9.19 -13.49
C LYS A 65 -6.10 -10.03 -12.26
N LEU A 66 -6.42 -9.36 -11.15
CA LEU A 66 -6.88 -9.98 -9.91
C LEU A 66 -8.33 -10.45 -10.06
N LYS A 67 -8.72 -11.44 -9.25
CA LYS A 67 -10.14 -11.76 -9.06
C LYS A 67 -10.84 -10.60 -8.36
N ASP A 68 -12.16 -10.47 -8.53
CA ASP A 68 -12.93 -9.39 -7.91
C ASP A 68 -12.81 -9.38 -6.38
N GLU A 69 -12.77 -10.56 -5.75
CA GLU A 69 -12.55 -10.72 -4.30
C GLU A 69 -11.19 -10.15 -3.86
N ASP A 70 -10.12 -10.49 -4.57
CA ASP A 70 -8.77 -9.97 -4.29
C ASP A 70 -8.70 -8.46 -4.54
N ARG A 71 -9.42 -7.94 -5.55
CA ARG A 71 -9.49 -6.50 -5.85
C ARG A 71 -10.18 -5.75 -4.70
N GLN A 72 -11.30 -6.27 -4.21
CA GLN A 72 -12.02 -5.70 -3.07
C GLN A 72 -11.18 -5.76 -1.79
N LEU A 73 -10.53 -6.90 -1.53
CA LEU A 73 -9.64 -7.06 -0.38
C LEU A 73 -8.47 -6.08 -0.43
N LEU A 74 -7.83 -5.92 -1.61
CA LEU A 74 -6.73 -4.98 -1.81
C LEU A 74 -7.17 -3.54 -1.52
N GLN A 75 -8.33 -3.14 -2.05
CA GLN A 75 -8.91 -1.81 -1.81
C GLN A 75 -9.15 -1.56 -0.32
N GLN A 76 -9.82 -2.50 0.37
CA GLN A 76 -10.12 -2.40 1.80
C GLN A 76 -8.83 -2.26 2.64
N ARG A 77 -7.80 -3.06 2.33
CA ARG A 77 -6.53 -3.03 3.05
C ARG A 77 -5.75 -1.75 2.80
N VAL A 78 -5.72 -1.25 1.57
CA VAL A 78 -5.12 0.04 1.25
C VAL A 78 -5.81 1.17 2.01
N ASP A 79 -7.15 1.19 2.04
CA ASP A 79 -7.90 2.25 2.74
C ASP A 79 -7.65 2.23 4.25
N HIS A 80 -7.52 1.03 4.85
CA HIS A 80 -7.16 0.90 6.25
C HIS A 80 -5.74 1.41 6.53
N ILE A 81 -4.78 1.00 5.71
CA ILE A 81 -3.36 1.38 5.87
C ILE A 81 -3.15 2.87 5.60
N ASP A 82 -3.83 3.47 4.62
CA ASP A 82 -3.73 4.90 4.36
C ASP A 82 -4.15 5.72 5.60
N LYS A 83 -5.29 5.34 6.20
CA LYS A 83 -5.74 5.94 7.46
C LYS A 83 -4.68 5.73 8.55
N LEU A 84 -4.24 4.50 8.77
CA LEU A 84 -3.27 4.16 9.80
C LEU A 84 -1.98 4.99 9.70
N LEU A 85 -1.48 5.22 8.48
CA LEU A 85 -0.28 6.01 8.23
C LEU A 85 -0.53 7.53 8.24
N ALA A 86 -1.79 7.98 8.18
CA ALA A 86 -2.17 9.38 8.29
C ALA A 86 -2.25 9.89 9.73
N TYR A 87 -2.57 9.01 10.69
CA TYR A 87 -2.97 9.41 12.05
C TYR A 87 -1.81 9.73 13.03
N VAL A 88 -0.54 9.56 12.65
CA VAL A 88 0.58 9.61 13.61
C VAL A 88 1.47 10.86 13.49
N ASP A 89 0.81 12.01 13.44
CA ASP A 89 1.45 13.33 13.57
C ASP A 89 0.99 14.09 14.85
N LEU A 90 0.52 13.38 15.87
CA LEU A 90 0.24 13.93 17.21
C LEU A 90 1.38 13.66 18.19
#